data_AF-A0A1Y0IBW5-F1
#
_entry.id   AF-A0A1Y0IBW5-F1
#
_cell.length_a   1.000
_cell.length_b   1.000
_cell.length_c   1.000
_cell.angle_alpha   90.00
_cell.angle_beta   90.00
_cell.angle_gamma   90.00
#
_symmetry.space_group_name_H-M   'P 1'
#
loop_
_entity.id
_entity.type
_entity.pdbx_description
1 polymer ?
#
loop_
_entity_poly.entity_id
_entity_poly.type
_entity_poly.pdbx_seq_one_letter_code
_entity_poly.pdbx_strand_id
1 'polypeptide(L)'
;MISNRGHFGFVALFVLIPFNVSAHGLNLSNANVILRNDNHLTIKVQYRWQPFVEQAMPEQSWARTLPALASLKPEDFSRQYLAMQALIENELQVYYDGKPIQSVRFRFPDSNQSQQFFRTALASQLVRAEAHGHGHEDLQFQSFELDGFIAEKSPGGILTVDFPAEFGTMLVSYIRPVTQTLKPDRKGVHYHQQLY
;
A
#
# COMPACT_ATOMS: atom_id res chain seq x y z
N MET A 1 5.80 -45.63 -66.01
CA MET A 1 7.20 -45.34 -65.65
C MET A 1 7.20 -44.34 -64.51
N ILE A 2 7.87 -44.70 -63.43
CA ILE A 2 7.90 -44.03 -62.11
C ILE A 2 8.84 -42.81 -62.15
N SER A 3 8.47 -41.70 -61.48
CA SER A 3 9.43 -40.79 -60.82
C SER A 3 8.65 -39.85 -59.89
N ASN A 4 8.47 -40.23 -58.63
CA ASN A 4 9.31 -39.92 -57.46
C ASN A 4 9.13 -38.47 -56.95
N ARG A 5 8.13 -38.29 -56.08
CA ARG A 5 7.91 -37.08 -55.28
C ARG A 5 8.71 -37.19 -53.98
N GLY A 6 9.80 -36.43 -53.86
CA GLY A 6 10.46 -36.18 -52.59
C GLY A 6 10.12 -34.78 -52.09
N HIS A 7 9.22 -34.67 -51.12
CA HIS A 7 9.05 -33.45 -50.35
C HIS A 7 9.47 -33.73 -48.91
N PHE A 8 10.60 -33.12 -48.55
CA PHE A 8 11.20 -33.12 -47.24
C PHE A 8 10.22 -32.52 -46.23
N GLY A 9 9.82 -33.33 -45.24
CA GLY A 9 9.08 -32.86 -44.08
C GLY A 9 9.98 -32.01 -43.18
N PHE A 10 9.70 -30.72 -43.08
CA PHE A 10 10.25 -29.86 -42.03
C PHE A 10 9.59 -30.23 -40.71
N VAL A 11 10.32 -30.93 -39.83
CA VAL A 11 9.94 -31.10 -38.43
C VAL A 11 10.22 -29.79 -37.72
N ALA A 12 9.18 -29.00 -37.47
CA ALA A 12 9.26 -27.81 -36.63
C ALA A 12 9.45 -28.24 -35.17
N LEU A 13 10.69 -28.16 -34.69
CA LEU A 13 11.05 -28.36 -33.29
C LEU A 13 10.55 -27.16 -32.48
N PHE A 14 9.38 -27.30 -31.84
CA PHE A 14 8.89 -26.32 -30.87
C PHE A 14 9.78 -26.37 -29.61
N VAL A 15 10.73 -25.44 -29.52
CA VAL A 15 11.46 -25.17 -28.28
C VAL A 15 10.49 -24.48 -27.33
N LEU A 16 9.94 -25.25 -26.39
CA LEU A 16 9.23 -24.74 -25.23
C LEU A 16 10.26 -24.08 -24.31
N ILE A 17 10.48 -22.77 -24.47
CA ILE A 17 11.22 -21.98 -23.49
C ILE A 17 10.30 -21.86 -22.27
N PRO A 18 10.66 -22.40 -21.09
CA PRO A 18 9.93 -22.11 -19.88
C PRO A 18 10.17 -20.64 -19.55
N PHE A 19 9.20 -19.79 -19.87
CA PHE A 19 9.09 -18.50 -19.22
C PHE A 19 8.76 -18.79 -17.77
N ASN A 20 9.78 -18.76 -16.91
CA ASN A 20 9.60 -18.55 -15.50
C ASN A 20 9.03 -17.14 -15.35
N VAL A 21 7.72 -16.99 -15.56
CA VAL A 21 6.94 -15.87 -15.06
C VAL A 21 6.98 -16.04 -13.56
N SER A 22 8.05 -15.57 -12.96
CA SER A 22 8.17 -15.43 -11.53
C SER A 22 7.09 -14.43 -11.16
N ALA A 23 5.94 -14.94 -10.74
CA ALA A 23 4.88 -14.19 -10.09
C ALA A 23 5.46 -13.66 -8.77
N HIS A 24 6.32 -12.64 -8.87
CA HIS A 24 6.69 -11.82 -7.74
C HIS A 24 5.37 -11.25 -7.24
N GLY A 25 4.93 -11.69 -6.06
CA GLY A 25 3.78 -11.08 -5.39
C GLY A 25 3.97 -9.57 -5.45
N LEU A 26 2.93 -8.83 -5.86
CA LEU A 26 2.98 -7.39 -6.04
C LEU A 26 3.51 -6.74 -4.76
N ASN A 27 4.80 -6.41 -4.75
CA ASN A 27 5.50 -5.75 -3.65
C ASN A 27 5.24 -4.24 -3.71
N LEU A 28 3.96 -3.86 -3.76
CA LEU A 28 3.52 -2.47 -3.94
C LEU A 28 2.99 -1.90 -2.62
N SER A 29 3.24 -0.61 -2.43
CA SER A 29 2.49 0.18 -1.46
C SER A 29 1.07 0.40 -2.00
N ASN A 30 0.07 0.40 -1.12
CA ASN A 30 -1.34 0.51 -1.50
C ASN A 30 -1.97 1.76 -0.89
N ALA A 31 -2.82 2.44 -1.64
CA ALA A 31 -3.71 3.47 -1.12
C ALA A 31 -5.17 3.10 -1.39
N ASN A 32 -6.01 3.19 -0.36
CA ASN A 32 -7.45 3.09 -0.48
C ASN A 32 -8.06 4.46 -0.20
N VAL A 33 -8.63 5.06 -1.24
CA VAL A 33 -9.23 6.38 -1.23
C VAL A 33 -10.75 6.21 -1.16
N ILE A 34 -11.36 6.74 -0.11
CA ILE A 34 -12.80 6.65 0.14
C ILE A 34 -13.39 8.05 0.20
N LEU A 35 -14.34 8.35 -0.70
CA LEU A 35 -15.11 9.59 -0.66
C LEU A 35 -16.51 9.33 -0.07
N ARG A 36 -16.72 9.73 1.18
CA ARG A 36 -18.02 9.63 1.87
C ARG A 36 -18.79 10.94 1.80
N ASN A 37 -20.12 10.87 1.74
CA ASN A 37 -21.02 12.03 1.74
C ASN A 37 -20.64 13.12 0.72
N ASP A 38 -19.96 12.71 -0.36
CA ASP A 38 -19.46 13.53 -1.45
C ASP A 38 -18.49 14.66 -1.07
N ASN A 39 -18.00 14.73 0.18
CA ASN A 39 -16.96 15.70 0.57
C ASN A 39 -15.92 15.16 1.56
N HIS A 40 -16.24 14.12 2.34
CA HIS A 40 -15.33 13.60 3.34
C HIS A 40 -14.42 12.55 2.71
N LEU A 41 -13.14 12.86 2.61
CA LEU A 41 -12.13 12.00 2.05
C LEU A 41 -11.40 11.27 3.18
N THR A 42 -11.30 9.95 3.08
CA THR A 42 -10.37 9.14 3.87
C THR A 42 -9.41 8.44 2.93
N ILE A 43 -8.11 8.57 3.15
CA ILE A 43 -7.06 7.85 2.44
C ILE A 43 -6.36 6.95 3.44
N LYS A 44 -6.44 5.63 3.23
CA LYS A 44 -5.65 4.65 3.99
C LYS A 44 -4.46 4.23 3.15
N VAL A 45 -3.26 4.46 3.65
CA VAL A 45 -2.02 4.05 2.99
C VAL A 45 -1.45 2.85 3.72
N GLN A 46 -1.07 1.82 2.98
CA GLN A 46 -0.30 0.66 3.45
C GLN A 46 1.03 0.66 2.70
N TYR A 47 2.14 0.74 3.42
CA TYR A 47 3.47 0.86 2.82
C TYR A 47 4.44 -0.10 3.49
N ARG A 48 5.43 -0.58 2.73
CA ARG A 48 6.52 -1.38 3.27
C ARG A 48 7.60 -0.43 3.79
N TRP A 49 8.09 -0.68 5.00
CA TRP A 49 9.17 0.10 5.58
C TRP A 49 10.51 -0.12 4.89
N GLN A 50 10.75 -1.31 4.34
CA GLN A 50 12.01 -1.64 3.70
C GLN A 50 12.31 -0.70 2.51
N PRO A 51 11.46 -0.59 1.47
CA PRO A 51 11.70 0.34 0.36
C PRO A 51 11.81 1.79 0.84
N PHE A 52 10.97 2.19 1.79
CA PHE A 52 10.98 3.54 2.36
C PHE A 52 12.34 3.87 3.01
N VAL A 53 12.85 2.95 3.83
CA VAL A 53 14.15 3.11 4.52
C VAL A 53 15.32 3.00 3.56
N GLU A 54 15.28 2.06 2.61
CA GLU A 54 16.33 1.91 1.59
C GLU A 54 16.39 3.14 0.67
N GLN A 55 15.26 3.80 0.38
CA GLN A 55 15.22 5.06 -0.37
C GLN A 55 15.66 6.25 0.48
N ALA A 56 15.23 6.34 1.75
CA ALA A 56 15.62 7.41 2.64
C ALA A 56 17.08 7.31 3.13
N MET A 57 17.65 6.11 3.16
CA MET A 57 19.00 5.82 3.66
C MET A 57 19.73 4.82 2.74
N PRO A 58 20.08 5.22 1.49
CA PRO A 58 20.60 4.31 0.47
C PRO A 58 21.92 3.62 0.83
N GLU A 59 22.70 4.20 1.74
CA GLU A 59 23.97 3.64 2.24
C GLU A 59 23.78 2.52 3.26
N GLN A 60 22.54 2.26 3.74
CA GLN A 60 22.24 1.24 4.73
C GLN A 60 21.37 0.14 4.14
N SER A 61 21.82 -1.11 4.23
CA SER A 61 20.98 -2.25 3.87
C SER A 61 19.90 -2.50 4.93
N TRP A 62 18.72 -2.94 4.51
CA TRP A 62 17.64 -3.32 5.42
C TRP A 62 18.07 -4.32 6.50
N ALA A 63 18.97 -5.25 6.16
CA ALA A 63 19.55 -6.22 7.09
C ALA A 63 20.33 -5.57 8.26
N ARG A 64 20.82 -4.34 8.10
CA ARG A 64 21.46 -3.56 9.18
C ARG A 64 20.45 -2.63 9.86
N THR A 65 19.56 -2.02 9.08
CA THR A 65 18.64 -1.01 9.62
C THR A 65 17.54 -1.61 10.48
N LEU A 66 16.99 -2.77 10.11
CA LEU A 66 15.92 -3.41 10.88
C LEU A 66 16.35 -3.79 12.31
N PRO A 67 17.49 -4.46 12.55
CA PRO A 67 18.00 -4.68 13.90
C PRO A 67 18.23 -3.37 14.67
N ALA A 68 18.79 -2.36 14.01
CA ALA A 68 19.05 -1.06 14.64
C ALA A 68 17.76 -0.43 15.16
N LEU A 69 16.73 -0.30 14.30
CA LEU A 69 15.42 0.26 14.67
C LEU A 69 14.71 -0.55 15.76
N ALA A 70 14.76 -1.89 15.68
CA ALA A 70 14.13 -2.77 16.65
C ALA A 70 14.75 -2.68 18.06
N SER A 71 16.07 -2.41 18.12
CA SER A 71 16.86 -2.35 19.34
C SER A 71 17.01 -0.95 19.95
N LEU A 72 16.54 0.12 19.29
CA LEU A 72 16.54 1.47 19.86
C LEU A 72 15.81 1.51 21.21
N LYS A 73 16.26 2.41 22.09
CA LYS A 73 15.47 2.74 23.28
C LYS A 73 14.14 3.38 22.85
N PRO A 74 13.04 3.19 23.59
CA PRO A 74 11.74 3.72 23.20
C PRO A 74 11.74 5.23 22.92
N GLU A 75 12.50 6.01 23.70
CA GLU A 75 12.56 7.47 23.53
C GLU A 75 13.29 7.85 22.24
N ASP A 76 14.35 7.11 21.89
CA ASP A 76 15.14 7.35 20.68
C ASP A 76 14.37 6.95 19.42
N PHE A 77 13.68 5.81 19.48
CA PHE A 77 12.78 5.36 18.42
C PHE A 77 11.66 6.38 18.18
N SER A 78 11.01 6.84 19.26
CA SER A 78 9.92 7.81 19.18
C SER A 78 10.35 9.09 18.44
N ARG A 79 11.55 9.62 18.73
CA ARG A 79 12.08 10.80 18.03
C ARG A 79 12.29 10.56 16.54
N GLN A 80 12.85 9.42 16.15
CA GLN A 80 13.05 9.08 14.73
C GLN A 80 11.71 8.88 14.01
N TYR A 81 10.76 8.21 14.67
CA TYR A 81 9.43 7.96 14.13
C TYR A 81 8.64 9.25 13.91
N LEU A 82 8.72 10.21 14.84
CA LEU A 82 8.14 11.54 14.67
C LEU A 82 8.74 12.30 13.48
N ALA A 83 10.05 12.22 13.27
CA ALA A 83 10.70 12.84 12.11
C ALA A 83 10.20 12.24 10.79
N MET A 84 9.97 10.92 10.75
CA MET A 84 9.38 10.27 9.58
C MET A 84 7.93 10.71 9.36
N GLN A 85 7.11 10.75 10.42
CA GLN A 85 5.73 11.23 10.31
C GLN A 85 5.69 12.64 9.71
N ALA A 86 6.56 13.54 10.18
CA ALA A 86 6.66 14.89 9.64
C ALA A 86 7.06 14.90 8.15
N LEU A 87 7.93 14.00 7.70
CA LEU A 87 8.27 13.87 6.28
C LEU A 87 7.04 13.45 5.46
N ILE A 88 6.31 12.43 5.91
CA ILE A 88 5.08 11.98 5.26
C ILE A 88 4.03 13.10 5.23
N GLU A 89 3.85 13.83 6.33
CA GLU A 89 2.88 14.93 6.41
C GLU A 89 3.23 16.10 5.48
N ASN A 90 4.52 16.37 5.26
CA ASN A 90 4.99 17.43 4.38
C ASN A 90 4.89 17.07 2.90
N GLU A 91 5.10 15.80 2.54
CA GLU A 91 5.17 15.36 1.15
C GLU A 91 3.86 14.79 0.63
N LEU A 92 3.02 14.20 1.48
CA LEU A 92 1.71 13.71 1.08
C LEU A 92 0.74 14.89 0.91
N GLN A 93 0.53 15.29 -0.34
CA GLN A 93 -0.37 16.39 -0.68
C GLN A 93 -1.65 15.87 -1.34
N VAL A 94 -2.78 16.49 -1.00
CA VAL A 94 -4.09 16.10 -1.54
C VAL A 94 -4.84 17.33 -2.02
N TYR A 95 -5.22 17.30 -3.30
CA TYR A 95 -5.89 18.40 -3.98
C TYR A 95 -7.18 17.93 -4.64
N TYR A 96 -8.17 18.83 -4.70
CA TYR A 96 -9.35 18.69 -5.53
C TYR A 96 -9.45 19.89 -6.46
N ASP A 97 -9.43 19.66 -7.77
CA ASP A 97 -9.33 20.70 -8.82
C ASP A 97 -8.17 21.69 -8.55
N GLY A 98 -7.03 21.16 -8.10
CA GLY A 98 -5.84 21.95 -7.78
C GLY A 98 -5.93 22.76 -6.48
N LYS A 99 -7.04 22.70 -5.73
CA LYS A 99 -7.15 23.33 -4.41
C LYS A 99 -6.87 22.29 -3.31
N PRO A 100 -6.09 22.63 -2.26
CA PRO A 100 -5.86 21.70 -1.16
C PRO A 100 -7.15 21.39 -0.43
N ILE A 101 -7.30 20.15 0.03
CA ILE A 101 -8.44 19.76 0.88
C ILE A 101 -8.32 20.41 2.27
N GLN A 102 -9.45 20.57 2.96
CA GLN A 102 -9.53 21.23 4.26
C GLN A 102 -9.50 20.23 5.43
N SER A 103 -9.13 20.74 6.61
CA SER A 103 -9.15 20.00 7.88
C SER A 103 -8.42 18.66 7.81
N VAL A 104 -7.25 18.66 7.15
CA VAL A 104 -6.41 17.48 7.02
C VAL A 104 -6.00 16.98 8.39
N ARG A 105 -6.20 15.68 8.62
CA ARG A 105 -5.79 15.02 9.85
C ARG A 105 -5.16 13.67 9.54
N PHE A 106 -3.92 13.51 9.97
CA PHE A 106 -3.23 12.23 9.93
C PHE A 106 -3.51 11.40 11.19
N ARG A 107 -3.58 10.09 11.02
CA ARG A 107 -3.73 9.08 12.05
C ARG A 107 -2.70 7.99 11.81
N PHE A 108 -1.57 8.14 12.48
CA PHE A 108 -0.50 7.16 12.48
C PHE A 108 -0.64 6.18 13.67
N PRO A 109 -0.08 4.98 13.58
CA PRO A 109 0.18 4.14 14.75
C PRO A 109 1.05 4.91 15.75
N ASP A 110 0.90 4.61 17.03
CA ASP A 110 1.80 5.19 18.04
C ASP A 110 3.22 4.61 17.93
N SER A 111 4.20 5.30 18.52
CA SER A 111 5.61 4.87 18.41
C SER A 111 5.87 3.50 19.02
N ASN A 112 5.12 3.08 20.05
CA ASN A 112 5.30 1.76 20.65
C ASN A 112 4.76 0.66 19.73
N GLN A 113 3.60 0.88 19.11
CA GLN A 113 3.03 -0.01 18.09
C GLN A 113 3.99 -0.15 16.91
N SER A 114 4.51 0.96 16.40
CA SER A 114 5.47 0.93 15.29
C SER A 114 6.80 0.27 15.69
N GLN A 115 7.30 0.50 16.91
CA GLN A 115 8.52 -0.19 17.37
C GLN A 115 8.30 -1.70 17.52
N GLN A 116 7.14 -2.08 18.06
CA GLN A 116 6.78 -3.49 18.21
C GLN A 116 6.70 -4.19 16.85
N PHE A 117 6.20 -3.49 15.82
CA PHE A 117 6.22 -3.99 14.45
C PHE A 117 7.65 -4.33 13.98
N PHE A 118 8.63 -3.46 14.20
CA PHE A 118 10.03 -3.75 13.82
C PHE A 118 10.62 -4.92 14.61
N ARG A 119 10.30 -5.05 15.89
CA ARG A 119 10.74 -6.19 16.71
C ARG A 119 10.15 -7.50 16.21
N THR A 120 8.86 -7.51 15.86
CA THR A 120 8.20 -8.68 15.28
C THR A 120 8.79 -9.02 13.91
N ALA A 121 9.01 -8.01 13.06
CA ALA A 121 9.67 -8.18 11.77
C ALA A 121 11.06 -8.83 11.89
N LEU A 122 11.88 -8.35 12.83
CA LEU A 122 13.20 -8.92 13.11
C LEU A 122 13.11 -10.37 13.60
N ALA A 123 12.21 -10.64 14.56
CA ALA A 123 12.01 -11.99 15.10
C ALA A 123 11.58 -12.97 14.00
N SER A 124 10.64 -12.57 13.13
CA SER A 124 10.22 -13.38 11.99
C SER A 124 11.37 -13.65 11.01
N GLN A 125 12.25 -12.68 10.78
CA GLN A 125 13.43 -12.88 9.92
C GLN A 125 14.41 -13.90 10.51
N LEU A 126 14.66 -13.85 11.82
CA LEU A 126 15.54 -14.80 12.51
C LEU A 126 14.97 -16.22 12.48
N VAL A 127 13.68 -16.40 12.78
CA VAL A 127 13.02 -17.72 12.75
C VAL A 127 13.03 -18.32 11.34
N ARG A 128 12.82 -17.50 10.30
CA ARG A 128 12.89 -17.95 8.90
C ARG A 128 14.31 -18.32 8.46
N ALA A 129 15.34 -17.68 9.00
CA ALA A 129 16.72 -18.08 8.70
C ALA A 129 17.05 -19.49 9.23
N GLU A 130 16.45 -19.87 10.35
CA GLU A 130 16.61 -21.19 10.97
C GLU A 130 15.76 -22.28 10.27
N ALA A 131 14.56 -21.93 9.80
CA ALA A 131 13.72 -22.83 9.02
C ALA A 131 14.09 -22.74 7.53
N HIS A 132 14.81 -23.72 6.98
CA HIS A 132 15.18 -23.83 5.55
C HIS A 132 13.99 -23.97 4.56
N GLY A 133 12.79 -23.48 4.91
CA GLY A 133 11.58 -23.56 4.11
C GLY A 133 11.22 -22.25 3.44
N HIS A 134 10.74 -22.34 2.19
CA HIS A 134 10.18 -21.25 1.39
C HIS A 134 8.91 -20.65 2.03
N GLY A 135 9.07 -19.95 3.14
CA GLY A 135 8.00 -19.17 3.77
C GLY A 135 7.70 -17.93 2.95
N HIS A 136 6.45 -17.78 2.51
CA HIS A 136 5.93 -16.55 1.90
C HIS A 136 6.37 -15.33 2.71
N GLU A 137 6.79 -14.25 2.03
CA GLU A 137 6.97 -12.93 2.65
C GLU A 137 5.63 -12.52 3.30
N ASP A 138 5.38 -12.86 4.57
CA ASP A 138 4.27 -12.24 5.31
C ASP A 138 4.57 -10.74 5.36
N LEU A 139 3.87 -10.02 4.51
CA LEU A 139 4.20 -8.66 4.12
C LEU A 139 4.17 -7.73 5.33
N GLN A 140 5.34 -7.19 5.66
CA GLN A 140 5.56 -6.22 6.71
C GLN A 140 5.06 -4.84 6.24
N PHE A 141 3.74 -4.65 6.21
CA PHE A 141 3.14 -3.36 5.95
C PHE A 141 2.87 -2.61 7.26
N GLN A 142 3.19 -1.33 7.28
CA GLN A 142 2.55 -0.40 8.20
C GLN A 142 1.49 0.40 7.46
N SER A 143 0.57 0.99 8.23
CA SER A 143 -0.49 1.79 7.68
C SER A 143 -0.75 3.04 8.48
N PHE A 144 -1.10 4.12 7.79
CA PHE A 144 -1.69 5.30 8.39
C PHE A 144 -2.95 5.71 7.62
N GLU A 145 -3.75 6.56 8.23
CA GLU A 145 -4.94 7.14 7.61
C GLU A 145 -4.80 8.66 7.56
N LEU A 146 -5.26 9.26 6.47
CA LEU A 146 -5.48 10.69 6.31
C LEU A 146 -6.97 10.91 6.13
N ASP A 147 -7.53 11.87 6.87
CA ASP A 147 -8.88 12.37 6.65
C ASP A 147 -8.84 13.84 6.26
N GLY A 148 -9.82 14.28 5.46
CA GLY A 148 -10.01 15.68 5.13
C GLY A 148 -11.29 15.94 4.34
N PHE A 149 -11.54 17.20 4.00
CA PHE A 149 -12.79 17.63 3.37
C PHE A 149 -12.56 18.41 2.08
N ILE A 150 -13.35 18.09 1.05
CA ILE A 150 -13.47 18.88 -0.17
C ILE A 150 -14.39 20.08 0.12
N ALA A 151 -13.83 21.29 0.05
CA ALA A 151 -14.53 22.52 0.39
C ALA A 151 -15.61 22.91 -0.63
N GLU A 152 -15.24 22.87 -1.91
CA GLU A 152 -16.09 23.25 -3.04
C GLU A 152 -16.11 22.09 -4.03
N LYS A 153 -17.31 21.54 -4.28
CA LYS A 153 -17.50 20.43 -5.22
C LYS A 153 -17.76 20.99 -6.61
N SER A 154 -17.23 20.31 -7.63
CA SER A 154 -17.52 20.60 -9.02
C SER A 154 -18.00 19.32 -9.71
N PRO A 155 -18.97 19.41 -10.64
CA PRO A 155 -19.29 18.27 -11.50
C PRO A 155 -18.06 17.85 -12.29
N GLY A 156 -17.59 16.61 -12.10
CA GLY A 156 -16.41 16.08 -12.78
C GLY A 156 -15.07 16.52 -12.20
N GLY A 157 -15.04 17.07 -10.99
CA GLY A 157 -13.78 17.50 -10.38
C GLY A 157 -12.77 16.37 -10.18
N ILE A 158 -11.50 16.74 -10.21
CA ILE A 158 -10.34 15.83 -10.23
C ILE A 158 -9.72 15.81 -8.84
N LEU A 159 -9.64 14.61 -8.25
CA LEU A 159 -8.87 14.36 -7.04
C LEU A 159 -7.44 13.99 -7.43
N THR A 160 -6.47 14.74 -6.91
CA THR A 160 -5.04 14.47 -7.05
C THR A 160 -4.46 14.16 -5.68
N VAL A 161 -3.69 13.08 -5.60
CA VAL A 161 -2.94 12.69 -4.41
C VAL A 161 -1.49 12.51 -4.83
N ASP A 162 -0.63 13.37 -4.31
CA ASP A 162 0.81 13.30 -4.53
C ASP A 162 1.42 12.55 -3.36
N PHE A 163 1.93 11.35 -3.63
CA PHE A 163 2.55 10.50 -2.62
C PHE A 163 4.07 10.78 -2.53
N PRO A 164 4.67 10.68 -1.32
CA PRO A 164 6.13 10.67 -1.15
C PRO A 164 6.79 9.65 -2.08
N ALA A 165 7.93 10.01 -2.67
CA ALA A 165 8.63 9.14 -3.60
C ALA A 165 9.12 7.85 -2.93
N GLU A 166 9.34 7.90 -1.62
CA GLU A 166 9.77 6.82 -0.73
C GLU A 166 8.75 5.67 -0.63
N PHE A 167 7.50 5.89 -1.05
CA PHE A 167 6.52 4.80 -1.13
C PHE A 167 6.69 3.92 -2.37
N GLY A 168 7.51 4.36 -3.33
CA GLY A 168 7.74 3.66 -4.58
C GLY A 168 6.47 3.52 -5.42
N THR A 169 6.31 2.38 -6.10
CA THR A 169 5.13 2.13 -6.92
C THR A 169 3.89 1.94 -6.03
N MET A 170 2.88 2.77 -6.28
CA MET A 170 1.61 2.80 -5.55
C MET A 170 0.48 2.12 -6.34
N LEU A 171 -0.19 1.15 -5.74
CA LEU A 171 -1.50 0.68 -6.20
C LEU A 171 -2.58 1.52 -5.52
N VAL A 172 -3.38 2.23 -6.31
CA VAL A 172 -4.44 3.10 -5.78
C VAL A 172 -5.81 2.51 -6.12
N SER A 173 -6.66 2.42 -5.11
CA SER A 173 -8.08 2.07 -5.24
C SER A 173 -8.95 3.23 -4.80
N TYR A 174 -10.04 3.47 -5.52
CA TYR A 174 -10.99 4.54 -5.22
C TYR A 174 -12.39 3.98 -5.03
N ILE A 175 -13.07 4.40 -3.96
CA ILE A 175 -14.41 3.95 -3.60
C ILE A 175 -15.26 5.15 -3.20
N ARG A 176 -16.49 5.24 -3.72
CA ARG A 176 -17.51 6.20 -3.32
C ARG A 176 -18.74 5.46 -2.80
N PRO A 177 -18.83 5.16 -1.49
CA PRO A 177 -19.96 4.42 -0.95
C PRO A 177 -21.26 5.23 -1.01
N VAL A 178 -22.35 4.55 -1.35
CA VAL A 178 -23.71 5.09 -1.18
C VAL A 178 -24.06 5.01 0.30
N THR A 179 -24.32 6.17 0.92
CA THR A 179 -24.67 6.25 2.34
C THR A 179 -26.14 6.64 2.48
N GLN A 180 -26.87 5.96 3.36
CA GLN A 180 -28.27 6.25 3.66
C GLN A 180 -28.44 6.43 5.16
N THR A 181 -29.16 7.48 5.56
CA THR A 181 -29.60 7.65 6.96
C THR A 181 -30.99 7.08 7.12
N LEU A 182 -31.14 6.08 7.98
CA LEU A 182 -32.43 5.44 8.26
C LEU A 182 -33.05 6.05 9.52
N LYS A 183 -34.37 6.26 9.49
CA LYS A 183 -35.14 6.69 10.65
C LYS A 183 -35.99 5.53 11.15
N PRO A 184 -36.14 5.37 12.48
CA PRO A 184 -37.02 4.35 13.03
C PRO A 184 -38.48 4.63 12.69
N ASP A 185 -39.23 3.59 12.38
CA ASP A 185 -40.69 3.58 12.31
C ASP A 185 -41.29 2.78 13.49
N ARG A 186 -42.62 2.58 13.49
CA ARG A 186 -43.31 1.80 14.55
C ARG A 186 -42.88 0.32 14.62
N LYS A 187 -42.21 -0.19 13.59
CA LYS A 187 -41.71 -1.56 13.45
C LYS A 187 -40.18 -1.65 13.56
N GLY A 188 -39.47 -0.53 13.75
CA GLY A 188 -38.02 -0.48 13.92
C GLY A 188 -37.28 0.28 12.82
N VAL A 189 -35.99 -0.02 12.65
CA VAL A 189 -35.13 0.56 11.61
C VAL A 189 -34.85 -0.53 10.57
N HIS A 190 -35.25 -0.30 9.32
CA HIS A 190 -35.12 -1.29 8.24
C HIS A 190 -34.25 -0.74 7.11
N TYR A 191 -33.28 -1.54 6.66
CA TYR A 191 -32.42 -1.24 5.51
C TYR A 191 -32.79 -2.12 4.32
N HIS A 192 -32.96 -1.51 3.15
CA HIS A 192 -33.19 -2.22 1.90
C HIS A 192 -32.29 -1.64 0.81
N GLN A 193 -31.57 -2.51 0.12
CA GLN A 193 -30.70 -2.15 -1.00
C GLN A 193 -30.85 -3.18 -2.11
N GLN A 194 -31.19 -2.71 -3.30
CA GLN A 194 -31.11 -3.53 -4.50
C GLN A 194 -29.65 -3.59 -4.94
N LEU A 195 -29.11 -4.80 -5.11
CA LEU A 195 -27.69 -5.01 -5.40
C LEU A 195 -27.36 -5.13 -6.89
N TYR A 196 -28.37 -5.26 -7.76
CA TYR A 196 -28.23 -5.41 -9.22
C TYR A 196 -29.48 -4.89 -9.95
#